data_AF-A0A919NR17-F1
#
_entry.id   AF-A0A919NR17-F1
#
_cell.length_a   1.000
_cell.length_b   1.000
_cell.length_c   1.000
_cell.angle_alpha   90.00
_cell.angle_beta   90.00
_cell.angle_gamma   90.00
#
_symmetry.space_group_name_H-M   'P 1'
#
loop_
_entity.id
_entity.type
_entity.pdbx_description
1 polymer ?
#
loop_
_entity_poly.entity_id
_entity_poly.type
_entity_poly.pdbx_seq_one_letter_code
_entity_poly.pdbx_strand_id
1 'polypeptide(L)'
;MGFFGTYLYDGDQWHDAEPDSRPTDDRPWMLLDIHDSDFTVVTYDPAPSGAGVAYLGVTPRTYFEDEAASAPTDVFREAAGIAAWWAALNPGGDALAKEEQIVTFLAQDVDPEDDDLDDGDEQDVGALDDAEVFVEVKTARFVSVLGLPLPADLDT
;
A
#
# COMPACT_ATOMS: atom_id res chain seq x y z
N MET A 1 0.40 -17.83 12.16
CA MET A 1 1.76 -17.26 12.12
C MET A 1 1.72 -16.32 10.96
N GLY A 2 1.82 -15.01 11.20
CA GLY A 2 1.82 -14.01 10.14
C GLY A 2 3.18 -13.86 9.47
N PHE A 3 3.15 -13.25 8.30
CA PHE A 3 4.31 -12.90 7.50
C PHE A 3 4.80 -11.50 7.86
N PHE A 4 6.12 -11.35 7.94
CA PHE A 4 6.80 -10.06 8.06
C PHE A 4 7.85 -9.95 6.97
N GLY A 5 7.96 -8.78 6.37
CA GLY A 5 8.97 -8.53 5.35
C GLY A 5 9.06 -7.06 5.01
N THR A 6 10.29 -6.56 4.86
CA THR A 6 10.54 -5.15 4.56
C THR A 6 11.42 -5.06 3.31
N TYR A 7 10.91 -4.39 2.27
CA TYR A 7 11.54 -4.32 0.95
C TYR A 7 11.63 -2.88 0.46
N LEU A 8 12.80 -2.47 -0.01
CA LEU A 8 13.03 -1.16 -0.60
C LEU A 8 13.24 -1.28 -2.12
N TYR A 9 12.37 -0.64 -2.89
CA TYR A 9 12.56 -0.39 -4.32
C TYR A 9 13.33 0.91 -4.51
N ASP A 10 14.52 0.85 -5.11
CA ASP A 10 15.44 1.98 -5.31
C ASP A 10 15.25 2.74 -6.63
N GLY A 11 14.16 2.46 -7.34
CA GLY A 11 13.90 2.95 -8.70
C GLY A 11 14.25 1.93 -9.79
N ASP A 12 14.96 0.85 -9.47
CA ASP A 12 15.37 -0.20 -10.42
C ASP A 12 15.04 -1.61 -9.91
N GLN A 13 15.39 -1.92 -8.65
CA GLN A 13 15.19 -3.26 -8.08
C GLN A 13 14.80 -3.21 -6.60
N TRP A 14 14.29 -4.34 -6.11
CA TRP A 14 14.00 -4.54 -4.69
C TRP A 14 15.23 -5.02 -3.93
N HIS A 15 15.34 -4.54 -2.69
CA HIS A 15 16.34 -4.96 -1.71
C HIS A 15 15.66 -5.28 -0.39
N ASP A 16 16.17 -6.28 0.33
CA ASP A 16 15.83 -6.45 1.75
C ASP A 16 16.25 -5.21 2.53
N ALA A 17 15.39 -4.73 3.40
CA ALA A 17 15.57 -3.49 4.12
C ALA A 17 15.18 -3.63 5.60
N GLU A 18 15.55 -2.62 6.39
CA GLU A 18 14.97 -2.42 7.72
C GLU A 18 13.81 -1.42 7.63
N PRO A 19 12.87 -1.43 8.59
CA PRO A 19 11.90 -0.34 8.72
C PRO A 19 12.60 1.02 8.73
N ASP A 20 11.96 2.04 8.15
CA ASP A 20 12.50 3.40 7.98
C ASP A 20 13.75 3.53 7.09
N SER A 21 14.18 2.46 6.41
CA SER A 21 15.26 2.55 5.42
C SER A 21 14.93 3.56 4.32
N ARG A 22 15.90 4.38 3.96
CA ARG A 22 15.80 5.34 2.86
C ARG A 22 17.04 5.25 1.97
N PRO A 23 16.89 5.30 0.65
CA PRO A 23 18.04 5.40 -0.23
C PRO A 23 18.71 6.77 -0.07
N THR A 24 19.99 6.83 -0.42
CA THR A 24 20.80 8.06 -0.35
C THR A 24 20.74 8.89 -1.62
N ASP A 25 20.15 8.36 -2.69
CA ASP A 25 19.99 9.05 -3.96
C ASP A 25 18.61 9.69 -4.10
N ASP A 26 18.49 10.62 -5.05
CA ASP A 26 17.27 11.40 -5.29
C ASP A 26 16.30 10.70 -6.28
N ARG A 27 16.46 9.40 -6.54
CA ARG A 27 15.56 8.66 -7.45
C ARG A 27 14.24 8.37 -6.74
N PRO A 28 13.12 8.25 -7.48
CA PRO A 28 11.88 7.78 -6.88
C PRO A 28 12.06 6.38 -6.27
N TRP A 29 11.64 6.22 -5.02
CA TRP A 29 11.78 4.98 -4.27
C TRP A 29 10.50 4.64 -3.51
N MET A 30 10.36 3.37 -3.14
CA MET A 30 9.22 2.87 -2.36
C MET A 30 9.70 1.81 -1.37
N LEU A 31 9.30 1.95 -0.10
CA LEU A 31 9.50 0.96 0.95
C LEU A 31 8.16 0.28 1.24
N LEU A 32 8.16 -1.04 1.23
CA LEU A 32 7.07 -1.88 1.69
C LEU A 32 7.47 -2.49 3.02
N ASP A 33 6.63 -2.37 4.03
CA ASP A 33 6.84 -2.97 5.36
C ASP A 33 5.59 -3.75 5.78
N ILE A 34 5.65 -5.08 5.70
CA ILE A 34 4.53 -5.99 5.93
C ILE A 34 4.54 -6.48 7.38
N HIS A 35 3.38 -6.42 8.03
CA HIS A 35 3.18 -6.76 9.44
C HIS A 35 2.11 -7.84 9.62
N ASP A 36 2.52 -8.96 10.21
CA ASP A 36 1.69 -10.08 10.69
C ASP A 36 0.68 -10.64 9.67
N SER A 37 0.92 -10.45 8.37
CA SER A 37 -0.04 -10.73 7.29
C SER A 37 -1.32 -9.89 7.29
N ASP A 38 -1.43 -8.86 8.13
CA ASP A 38 -2.65 -8.06 8.30
C ASP A 38 -2.58 -6.68 7.62
N PHE A 39 -1.42 -6.03 7.66
CA PHE A 39 -1.23 -4.75 6.98
C PHE A 39 0.16 -4.57 6.37
N THR A 40 0.22 -3.69 5.37
CA THR A 40 1.48 -3.22 4.77
C THR A 40 1.55 -1.71 4.85
N VAL A 41 2.66 -1.18 5.34
CA VAL A 41 2.99 0.25 5.25
C VAL A 41 3.74 0.47 3.94
N VAL A 42 3.17 1.32 3.07
CA VAL A 42 3.79 1.74 1.81
C VAL A 42 4.33 3.16 2.01
N THR A 43 5.65 3.31 2.11
CA THR A 43 6.31 4.62 2.15
C THR A 43 6.91 4.91 0.78
N TYR A 44 6.75 6.12 0.26
CA TYR A 44 7.27 6.47 -1.07
C TYR A 44 7.72 7.92 -1.15
N ASP A 45 8.71 8.17 -2.01
CA ASP A 45 9.19 9.50 -2.34
C ASP A 45 9.62 9.53 -3.82
N PRO A 46 9.40 10.62 -4.57
CA PRO A 46 8.75 11.87 -4.14
C PRO A 46 7.25 11.70 -3.89
N ALA A 47 6.72 12.47 -2.94
CA ALA A 47 5.29 12.53 -2.62
C ALA A 47 4.70 13.94 -2.87
N PRO A 48 4.60 14.39 -4.13
CA PRO A 48 4.23 15.77 -4.43
C PRO A 48 2.76 16.10 -4.08
N SER A 49 1.88 15.10 -4.06
CA SER A 49 0.43 15.22 -3.83
C SER A 49 -0.10 14.35 -2.69
N GLY A 50 0.72 13.47 -2.12
CA GLY A 50 0.36 12.58 -1.01
C GLY A 50 1.16 12.87 0.26
N ALA A 51 0.87 12.15 1.35
CA ALA A 51 1.65 12.24 2.58
C ALA A 51 3.00 11.50 2.49
N GLY A 52 3.21 10.70 1.43
CA GLY A 52 4.35 9.81 1.28
C GLY A 52 4.21 8.50 2.06
N VAL A 53 3.01 8.24 2.59
CA VAL A 53 2.68 7.00 3.29
C VAL A 53 1.24 6.58 2.97
N ALA A 54 1.04 5.29 2.72
CA ALA A 54 -0.27 4.67 2.53
C ALA A 54 -0.27 3.26 3.17
N TYR A 55 -1.45 2.66 3.31
CA TYR A 55 -1.60 1.35 3.94
C TYR A 55 -2.36 0.39 3.02
N LEU A 56 -2.03 -0.90 3.08
CA LEU A 56 -2.77 -2.01 2.47
C LEU A 56 -3.28 -2.94 3.56
N GLY A 57 -4.41 -3.61 3.34
CA GLY A 57 -5.06 -4.44 4.36
C GLY A 57 -5.87 -3.58 5.31
N VAL A 58 -5.54 -3.60 6.61
CA VAL A 58 -6.08 -2.67 7.61
C VAL A 58 -5.14 -1.49 7.89
N THR A 59 -5.62 -0.40 8.47
CA THR A 59 -4.73 0.69 8.93
C THR A 59 -4.12 0.34 10.30
N PRO A 60 -2.94 0.88 10.65
CA PRO A 60 -2.35 0.64 11.98
C PRO A 60 -3.28 1.03 13.13
N ARG A 61 -4.08 2.10 12.95
CA ARG A 61 -5.04 2.56 13.95
C ARG A 61 -6.14 1.53 14.21
N THR A 62 -6.63 0.89 13.14
CA THR A 62 -7.59 -0.21 13.23
C THR A 62 -6.94 -1.46 13.83
N TYR A 63 -5.76 -1.86 13.35
CA TYR A 63 -5.05 -3.05 13.82
C TYR A 63 -4.71 -3.01 15.32
N PHE A 64 -4.17 -1.89 15.80
CA PHE A 64 -3.80 -1.71 17.21
C PHE A 64 -4.95 -1.22 18.09
N GLU A 65 -6.13 -0.96 17.51
CA GLU A 65 -7.25 -0.29 18.17
C GLU A 65 -6.83 1.02 18.88
N ASP A 66 -5.87 1.74 18.29
CA ASP A 66 -5.26 2.95 18.84
C ASP A 66 -5.19 4.05 17.77
N GLU A 67 -6.02 5.08 17.93
CA GLU A 67 -6.06 6.23 17.03
C GLU A 67 -4.70 6.94 16.89
N ALA A 68 -3.80 6.80 17.86
CA ALA A 68 -2.47 7.41 17.83
C ALA A 68 -1.43 6.56 17.06
N ALA A 69 -1.76 5.34 16.64
CA ALA A 69 -0.84 4.45 15.93
C ALA A 69 -0.47 4.95 14.52
N SER A 70 -1.34 5.72 13.87
CA SER A 70 -1.01 6.46 12.65
C SER A 70 -1.86 7.73 12.51
N ALA A 71 -1.52 8.59 11.55
CA ALA A 71 -2.43 9.66 11.13
C ALA A 71 -3.66 9.06 10.41
N PRO A 72 -4.80 9.78 10.37
CA PRO A 72 -5.94 9.36 9.58
C PRO A 72 -5.62 9.21 8.10
N THR A 73 -6.20 8.19 7.46
CA THR A 73 -5.92 7.88 6.06
C THR A 73 -6.87 8.63 5.12
N ASP A 74 -6.32 9.31 4.12
CA ASP A 74 -7.07 9.92 3.01
C ASP A 74 -6.77 9.13 1.73
N VAL A 75 -7.61 8.14 1.44
CA VAL A 75 -7.41 7.17 0.36
C VAL A 75 -7.17 7.85 -0.99
N PHE A 76 -7.98 8.86 -1.34
CA PHE A 76 -7.86 9.54 -2.62
C PHE A 76 -6.57 10.37 -2.70
N ARG A 77 -6.22 11.09 -1.62
CA ARG A 77 -4.96 11.83 -1.57
C ARG A 77 -3.75 10.92 -1.69
N GLU A 78 -3.74 9.79 -0.98
CA GLU A 78 -2.62 8.86 -1.02
C GLU A 78 -2.52 8.12 -2.36
N ALA A 79 -3.65 7.74 -2.96
CA ALA A 79 -3.67 7.16 -4.29
C ALA A 79 -3.13 8.13 -5.36
N ALA A 80 -3.51 9.40 -5.30
CA ALA A 80 -2.99 10.44 -6.17
C ALA A 80 -1.47 10.66 -5.98
N GLY A 81 -0.99 10.53 -4.73
CA GLY A 81 0.44 10.59 -4.40
C GLY A 81 1.24 9.45 -5.03
N ILE A 82 0.77 8.21 -4.87
CA ILE A 82 1.41 7.02 -5.46
C ILE A 82 1.32 7.06 -6.99
N ALA A 83 0.20 7.52 -7.56
CA ALA A 83 0.07 7.68 -9.01
C ALA A 83 1.06 8.71 -9.58
N ALA A 84 1.28 9.82 -8.86
CA ALA A 84 2.28 10.82 -9.22
C ALA A 84 3.71 10.26 -9.11
N TRP A 85 4.00 9.50 -8.06
CA TRP A 85 5.25 8.76 -7.91
C TRP A 85 5.48 7.78 -9.07
N TRP A 86 4.46 6.99 -9.42
CA TRP A 86 4.49 6.04 -10.53
C TRP A 86 4.75 6.74 -11.86
N ALA A 87 4.12 7.89 -12.09
CA ALA A 87 4.32 8.69 -13.31
C ALA A 87 5.73 9.27 -13.41
N ALA A 88 6.41 9.52 -12.28
CA ALA A 88 7.80 9.93 -12.26
C ALA A 88 8.74 8.81 -12.76
N LEU A 89 8.40 7.55 -12.47
CA LEU A 89 9.09 6.37 -13.00
C LEU A 89 8.67 6.01 -14.44
N ASN A 90 7.46 6.39 -14.85
CA ASN A 90 6.86 6.02 -16.14
C ASN A 90 6.47 7.26 -16.96
N PRO A 91 7.44 7.97 -17.57
CA PRO A 91 7.15 9.15 -18.37
C PRO A 91 6.16 8.86 -19.50
N GLY A 92 5.04 9.59 -19.51
CA GLY A 92 3.96 9.42 -20.50
C GLY A 92 2.88 8.40 -20.10
N GLY A 93 2.97 7.80 -18.91
CA GLY A 93 1.91 7.00 -18.33
C GLY A 93 0.67 7.83 -17.96
N ASP A 94 -0.50 7.18 -17.98
CA ASP A 94 -1.76 7.80 -17.56
C ASP A 94 -1.91 7.74 -16.03
N ALA A 95 -1.50 8.83 -15.37
CA ALA A 95 -1.54 8.93 -13.91
C ALA A 95 -2.97 8.89 -13.35
N LEU A 96 -3.96 9.42 -14.07
CA LEU A 96 -5.36 9.43 -13.61
C LEU A 96 -5.94 8.02 -13.65
N ALA A 97 -5.74 7.29 -14.75
CA ALA A 97 -6.14 5.89 -14.82
C ALA A 97 -5.40 5.01 -13.80
N LYS A 98 -4.16 5.39 -13.44
CA LYS A 98 -3.38 4.70 -12.41
C LYS A 98 -3.92 4.98 -11.00
N GLU A 99 -4.29 6.21 -10.71
CA GLU A 99 -4.93 6.59 -9.44
C GLU A 99 -6.20 5.78 -9.19
N GLU A 100 -7.09 5.66 -10.18
CA GLU A 100 -8.32 4.86 -10.08
C GLU A 100 -8.04 3.40 -9.73
N GLN A 101 -6.95 2.83 -10.25
CA GLN A 101 -6.52 1.46 -9.91
C GLN A 101 -5.92 1.36 -8.51
N ILE A 102 -5.18 2.37 -8.05
CA ILE A 102 -4.53 2.36 -6.73
C ILE A 102 -5.55 2.47 -5.61
N VAL A 103 -6.60 3.28 -5.79
CA VAL A 103 -7.68 3.48 -4.79
C VAL A 103 -8.24 2.14 -4.29
N THR A 104 -8.39 1.15 -5.17
CA THR A 104 -8.98 -0.15 -4.80
C THR A 104 -8.08 -1.03 -3.92
N PHE A 105 -6.83 -0.63 -3.67
CA PHE A 105 -5.89 -1.35 -2.82
C PHE A 105 -5.73 -0.72 -1.44
N LEU A 106 -5.93 0.59 -1.32
CA LEU A 106 -5.58 1.30 -0.10
C LEU A 106 -6.58 1.01 1.01
N ALA A 107 -6.04 0.78 2.21
CA ALA A 107 -6.84 0.67 3.41
C ALA A 107 -7.44 2.04 3.75
N GLN A 108 -8.68 2.04 4.22
CA GLN A 108 -9.33 3.20 4.81
C GLN A 108 -9.47 2.99 6.31
N ASP A 109 -9.52 4.10 7.08
CA ASP A 109 -9.90 4.00 8.47
C ASP A 109 -11.39 3.59 8.54
N VAL A 110 -11.68 2.49 9.23
CA VAL A 110 -13.05 2.04 9.50
C VAL A 110 -13.57 2.83 10.70
N ASP A 111 -14.81 3.33 10.62
CA ASP A 111 -15.47 3.93 11.77
C ASP A 111 -15.82 2.79 12.75
N PRO A 112 -15.44 2.86 14.03
CA PRO A 112 -15.81 1.82 15.01
C PRO A 112 -17.33 1.65 15.21
N GLU A 113 -18.16 2.59 14.75
CA GLU A 113 -19.62 2.46 14.72
C GLU A 113 -20.15 1.80 13.43
N ASP A 114 -19.27 1.51 12.47
CA ASP A 114 -19.57 0.77 11.24
C ASP A 114 -19.53 -0.74 11.53
N ASP A 115 -20.70 -1.31 11.83
CA ASP A 115 -20.91 -2.74 12.13
C ASP A 115 -20.68 -3.66 10.91
N ASP A 116 -20.27 -3.11 9.76
CA ASP A 116 -20.07 -3.82 8.48
C ASP A 116 -18.81 -4.73 8.47
N LEU A 117 -18.16 -4.95 9.62
CA LEU A 117 -17.07 -5.92 9.77
C LEU A 117 -17.55 -7.40 9.80
N ASP A 118 -18.86 -7.67 9.94
CA ASP A 118 -19.43 -9.04 10.02
C ASP A 118 -20.40 -9.40 8.89
N ASP A 119 -20.87 -8.44 8.09
CA ASP A 119 -21.74 -8.71 6.94
C ASP A 119 -21.08 -8.17 5.68
N GLY A 120 -20.29 -9.02 5.02
CA GLY A 120 -19.82 -8.78 3.67
C GLY A 120 -21.00 -8.44 2.76
N ASP A 121 -21.15 -7.16 2.43
CA ASP A 121 -22.02 -6.74 1.34
C ASP A 121 -21.41 -7.29 0.05
N GLU A 122 -21.89 -8.48 -0.34
CA GLU A 122 -21.61 -9.23 -1.58
C GLU A 122 -21.95 -8.47 -2.88
N GLN A 123 -22.05 -7.14 -2.84
CA GLN A 123 -22.46 -6.30 -3.97
C GLN A 123 -21.33 -5.52 -4.63
N ASP A 124 -20.09 -5.65 -4.18
CA ASP A 124 -18.93 -5.25 -4.97
C ASP A 124 -18.07 -6.46 -5.35
N VAL A 125 -18.51 -7.22 -6.35
CA VAL A 125 -17.79 -8.34 -6.98
C VAL A 125 -16.47 -7.93 -7.68
N GLY A 126 -15.89 -6.80 -7.30
CA GLY A 126 -14.58 -6.29 -7.71
C GLY A 126 -13.75 -5.70 -6.56
N ALA A 127 -14.33 -5.44 -5.39
CA ALA A 127 -13.55 -5.23 -4.18
C ALA A 127 -12.95 -6.59 -3.81
N LEU A 128 -11.62 -6.66 -3.76
CA LEU A 128 -10.96 -7.83 -3.21
C LEU A 128 -11.58 -8.07 -1.84
N ASP A 129 -12.09 -9.26 -1.61
CA ASP A 129 -12.53 -9.73 -0.29
C ASP A 129 -11.31 -9.72 0.65
N ASP A 130 -10.99 -8.51 1.13
CA ASP A 130 -9.73 -8.20 1.79
C ASP A 130 -9.67 -8.83 3.19
N ALA A 131 -10.82 -9.21 3.76
CA ALA A 131 -10.90 -9.90 5.04
C ALA A 131 -10.37 -11.35 4.96
N GLU A 132 -10.43 -11.99 3.78
CA GLU A 132 -9.95 -13.37 3.58
C GLU A 132 -8.58 -13.45 2.86
N VAL A 133 -8.07 -12.35 2.30
CA VAL A 133 -6.80 -12.32 1.56
C VAL A 133 -5.67 -11.77 2.43
N PHE A 134 -4.67 -12.61 2.73
CA PHE A 134 -3.46 -12.17 3.43
C PHE A 134 -2.79 -10.97 2.73
N VAL A 135 -2.31 -10.01 3.52
CA VAL A 135 -1.83 -8.74 2.98
C VAL A 135 -0.62 -8.89 2.07
N GLU A 136 0.20 -9.93 2.21
CA GLU A 136 1.31 -10.20 1.29
C GLU A 136 0.81 -10.46 -0.15
N VAL A 137 -0.34 -11.11 -0.31
CA VAL A 137 -0.97 -11.35 -1.62
C VAL A 137 -1.52 -10.03 -2.18
N LYS A 138 -2.15 -9.22 -1.33
CA LYS A 138 -2.62 -7.88 -1.70
C LYS A 138 -1.47 -6.97 -2.11
N THR A 139 -0.36 -7.04 -1.39
CA THR A 139 0.88 -6.32 -1.66
C THR A 139 1.49 -6.74 -2.98
N ALA A 140 1.58 -8.04 -3.26
CA ALA A 140 2.07 -8.54 -4.55
C ALA A 140 1.21 -8.05 -5.73
N ARG A 141 -0.13 -8.07 -5.58
CA ARG A 141 -1.05 -7.54 -6.59
C ARG A 141 -0.89 -6.03 -6.78
N PHE A 142 -0.74 -5.27 -5.70
CA PHE A 142 -0.49 -3.84 -5.73
C PHE A 142 0.81 -3.51 -6.50
N VAL A 143 1.92 -4.18 -6.16
CA VAL A 143 3.20 -4.04 -6.85
C VAL A 143 3.08 -4.38 -8.35
N SER A 144 2.32 -5.43 -8.67
CA SER A 144 2.04 -5.82 -10.06
C SER A 144 1.25 -4.75 -10.81
N VAL A 145 0.28 -4.10 -10.17
CA VAL A 145 -0.48 -2.98 -10.74
C VAL A 145 0.41 -1.78 -11.01
N LEU A 146 1.43 -1.53 -10.19
CA LEU A 146 2.44 -0.51 -10.45
C LEU A 146 3.37 -0.87 -11.62
N GLY A 147 3.36 -2.13 -12.07
CA GLY A 147 4.23 -2.61 -13.15
C GLY A 147 5.67 -2.84 -12.70
N LEU A 148 5.88 -3.02 -11.39
CA LEU A 148 7.19 -3.30 -10.81
C LEU A 148 7.44 -4.82 -10.75
N PRO A 149 8.70 -5.28 -10.74
CA PRO A 149 8.99 -6.67 -10.38
C PRO A 149 8.50 -6.98 -8.97
N LEU A 150 8.24 -8.24 -8.64
CA LEU A 150 7.93 -8.63 -7.25
C LEU A 150 9.21 -8.80 -6.43
N PRO A 151 9.21 -8.44 -5.14
CA PRO A 151 10.21 -8.95 -4.19
C PRO A 151 10.22 -10.48 -4.20
N ALA A 152 11.41 -11.10 -4.03
CA ALA A 152 11.58 -12.55 -4.19
C ALA A 152 10.63 -13.37 -3.30
N ASP A 153 10.39 -12.90 -2.07
CA ASP A 153 9.53 -13.58 -1.10
C ASP A 153 8.03 -13.35 -1.36
N LEU A 154 7.66 -12.47 -2.30
CA LEU A 154 6.28 -12.20 -2.72
C LEU A 154 5.92 -12.84 -4.07
N ASP A 155 6.86 -13.53 -4.73
CA ASP A 155 6.70 -14.16 -6.06
C ASP A 155 6.20 -15.62 -5.99
N THR A 156 5.30 -15.93 -5.04
CA THR A 156 4.86 -17.31 -4.72
C THR A 156 3.52 -17.70 -5.30
#